data_AF-A0A9W9J008-F1
#
_entry.id   AF-A0A9W9J008-F1
#
_cell.length_a   1.000
_cell.length_b   1.000
_cell.length_c   1.000
_cell.angle_alpha   90.00
_cell.angle_beta   90.00
_cell.angle_gamma   90.00
#
_symmetry.space_group_name_H-M   'P 1'
#
loop_
_entity.id
_entity.type
_entity.pdbx_description
1 polymer ?
#
loop_
_entity_poly.entity_id
_entity_poly.type
_entity_poly.pdbx_seq_one_letter_code
_entity_poly.pdbx_strand_id
1 'polypeptide(L)'
;MSDLRQRPTAASKPSNGPDKEPKPRQHSSNDETDQDRGISLLDIIRVIVTLLIACGGLSYYMTSSESVLWGYRPWYTRWPVVKQWVQGPVTLTPSQLSLYNGTDTTLPLYVAVNGTIFDVSANRMIYGPGGSYNFFAGRDATRAFVTGCFEEDLTSDMRGVEIMFMPVEDVEDESITSAQRKIRRQKELRAAKARVEGVVNRWTEFFSNHKKYFEAGRVIEDGGIDGEPWPLCEGAQKQRPKRSAMVEKP
;
A
#
# COMPACT_ATOMS: atom_id res chain seq x y z
N MET A 1 60.26 75.45 -63.78
CA MET A 1 61.08 76.67 -63.65
C MET A 1 60.39 77.70 -64.53
N SER A 2 59.75 78.75 -64.05
CA SER A 2 59.93 79.45 -62.78
C SER A 2 58.71 80.33 -62.52
N ASP A 3 58.52 80.61 -61.24
CA ASP A 3 58.14 81.93 -60.74
C ASP A 3 56.68 82.38 -60.65
N LEU A 4 56.49 83.09 -59.54
CA LEU A 4 55.47 84.09 -59.22
C LEU A 4 54.14 83.56 -58.68
N ARG A 5 53.98 83.46 -57.35
CA ARG A 5 53.67 84.58 -56.44
C ARG A 5 52.60 85.50 -57.04
N GLN A 6 51.38 85.45 -56.50
CA GLN A 6 50.78 86.58 -55.77
C GLN A 6 49.38 86.25 -55.25
N ARG A 7 49.11 86.80 -54.07
CA ARG A 7 47.89 86.67 -53.26
C ARG A 7 47.08 87.94 -53.42
N PRO A 8 45.75 87.87 -53.54
CA PRO A 8 44.92 88.87 -52.85
C PRO A 8 43.65 88.21 -52.28
N THR A 9 43.35 88.38 -51.00
CA THR A 9 42.59 89.47 -50.32
C THR A 9 41.21 88.97 -49.91
N ALA A 10 40.90 89.21 -48.65
CA ALA A 10 39.62 88.97 -48.01
C ALA A 10 38.53 89.89 -48.60
N ALA A 11 37.28 89.43 -48.60
CA ALA A 11 36.18 90.07 -47.88
C ALA A 11 34.83 89.35 -48.09
N SER A 12 34.00 89.47 -47.05
CA SER A 12 32.53 89.39 -47.01
C SER A 12 31.80 88.06 -47.23
N LYS A 13 31.45 87.46 -46.07
CA LYS A 13 30.14 86.79 -45.74
C LYS A 13 28.93 87.65 -46.20
N PRO A 14 27.65 87.19 -46.16
CA PRO A 14 27.08 85.96 -45.57
C PRO A 14 26.19 85.18 -46.57
N SER A 15 25.78 83.93 -46.36
CA SER A 15 24.66 83.56 -45.49
C SER A 15 24.60 82.05 -45.28
N ASN A 16 24.51 81.67 -44.00
CA ASN A 16 24.10 80.37 -43.48
C ASN A 16 22.82 79.89 -44.20
N GLY A 17 22.59 78.64 -44.62
CA GLY A 17 23.25 77.35 -44.47
C GLY A 17 22.14 76.29 -44.39
N PRO A 18 22.22 75.18 -45.14
CA PRO A 18 21.80 73.91 -44.58
C PRO A 18 22.87 72.82 -44.79
N ASP A 19 22.70 71.74 -44.02
CA ASP A 19 23.19 70.37 -44.24
C ASP A 19 24.15 69.78 -43.18
N LYS A 20 23.56 68.82 -42.44
CA LYS A 20 24.03 67.47 -42.09
C LYS A 20 25.41 67.27 -41.44
N GLU A 21 25.34 66.91 -40.13
CA GLU A 21 26.14 65.98 -39.29
C GLU A 21 27.70 65.96 -39.35
N PRO A 22 28.45 65.45 -38.31
CA PRO A 22 28.06 64.77 -37.07
C PRO A 22 28.78 65.22 -35.74
N LYS A 23 28.21 64.79 -34.59
CA LYS A 23 28.74 64.42 -33.23
C LYS A 23 30.09 64.96 -32.69
N PRO A 24 30.38 64.89 -31.35
CA PRO A 24 29.57 64.53 -30.17
C PRO A 24 29.67 65.55 -29.01
N ARG A 25 28.80 65.45 -28.01
CA ARG A 25 29.19 65.67 -26.60
C ARG A 25 28.16 65.03 -25.68
N GLN A 26 28.63 64.05 -24.93
CA GLN A 26 27.91 63.36 -23.87
C GLN A 26 27.47 64.37 -22.82
N HIS A 27 26.16 64.40 -22.55
CA HIS A 27 25.65 64.76 -21.24
C HIS A 27 24.57 63.73 -20.92
N SER A 28 24.93 62.70 -20.17
CA SER A 28 24.01 61.70 -19.66
C SER A 28 23.21 62.34 -18.52
N SER A 29 21.95 62.64 -18.77
CA SER A 29 20.97 62.87 -17.71
C SER A 29 19.68 62.15 -18.08
N ASN A 30 19.40 61.12 -17.25
CA ASN A 30 18.12 60.55 -16.89
C ASN A 30 17.26 59.97 -18.01
N ASP A 31 17.13 58.64 -18.03
CA ASP A 31 15.78 58.07 -18.01
C ASP A 31 15.77 56.73 -17.26
N GLU A 32 14.75 56.59 -16.44
CA GLU A 32 14.45 55.45 -15.60
C GLU A 32 14.11 54.25 -16.48
N THR A 33 14.70 53.10 -16.17
CA THR A 33 13.92 51.92 -15.82
C THR A 33 14.90 50.99 -15.13
N ASP A 34 14.84 50.93 -13.80
CA ASP A 34 15.08 49.67 -13.11
C ASP A 34 14.12 48.69 -13.79
N GLN A 35 14.63 48.00 -14.81
CA GLN A 35 13.94 46.87 -15.39
C GLN A 35 14.02 45.83 -14.29
N ASP A 36 13.01 45.87 -13.41
CA ASP A 36 12.66 44.79 -12.51
C ASP A 36 12.80 43.52 -13.33
N ARG A 37 13.92 42.82 -13.14
CA ARG A 37 14.09 41.41 -13.55
C ARG A 37 13.23 40.58 -12.60
N GLY A 38 11.95 40.97 -12.48
CA GLY A 38 10.94 40.28 -11.73
C GLY A 38 10.72 38.97 -12.44
N ILE A 39 10.94 37.88 -11.70
CA ILE A 39 10.67 36.54 -12.18
C ILE A 39 9.20 36.53 -12.63
N SER A 40 8.97 36.35 -13.93
CA SER A 40 7.62 36.31 -14.48
C SER A 40 6.86 35.14 -13.86
N LEU A 41 5.58 35.31 -13.56
CA LEU A 41 4.74 34.22 -13.07
C LEU A 41 4.80 32.99 -14.00
N LEU A 42 4.95 33.21 -15.30
CA LEU A 42 5.12 32.14 -16.28
C LEU A 42 6.47 31.41 -16.14
N ASP A 43 7.54 32.11 -15.74
CA ASP A 43 8.84 31.49 -15.47
C ASP A 43 8.81 30.70 -14.17
N ILE A 44 8.13 31.19 -13.14
CA ILE A 44 7.88 30.44 -11.89
C ILE A 44 7.09 29.16 -12.19
N ILE A 45 6.00 29.27 -12.94
CA ILE A 45 5.17 28.12 -13.33
C ILE A 45 5.99 27.13 -14.16
N ARG A 46 6.76 27.60 -15.15
CA ARG A 46 7.61 26.74 -16.00
C ARG A 46 8.63 25.97 -15.16
N VAL A 47 9.35 26.64 -14.25
CA VAL A 47 10.34 26.00 -13.37
C VAL A 47 9.66 24.96 -12.48
N ILE A 48 8.53 25.30 -11.85
CA ILE A 48 7.77 24.35 -11.00
C ILE A 48 7.35 23.12 -11.81
N VAL A 49 6.77 23.30 -13.00
CA VAL A 49 6.35 22.19 -13.86
C VAL A 49 7.54 21.32 -14.27
N THR A 50 8.66 21.92 -14.68
CA THR A 50 9.88 21.19 -15.02
C THR A 50 10.43 20.41 -13.82
N LEU A 51 10.40 21.00 -12.63
CA LEU A 51 10.88 20.37 -11.39
C LEU A 51 9.94 19.22 -10.97
N LEU A 52 8.63 19.37 -11.12
CA LEU A 52 7.64 18.30 -10.88
C LEU A 52 7.81 17.14 -11.86
N ILE A 53 8.04 17.41 -13.15
CA ILE A 53 8.29 16.37 -14.16
C ILE A 53 9.62 15.66 -13.88
N ALA A 54 10.69 16.41 -13.58
CA ALA A 54 11.99 15.84 -13.23
C ALA A 54 11.91 15.00 -11.95
N CYS A 55 11.18 15.47 -10.93
CA CYS A 55 10.96 14.75 -9.67
C CYS A 55 10.14 13.47 -9.90
N GLY A 56 9.07 13.53 -10.70
CA GLY A 56 8.27 12.37 -11.09
C GLY A 56 9.06 11.36 -11.92
N GLY A 57 9.88 11.84 -12.86
CA GLY A 57 10.77 11.00 -13.67
C GLY A 57 11.87 10.33 -12.84
N LEU A 58 12.45 11.05 -11.89
CA LEU A 58 13.44 10.50 -10.95
C LEU A 58 12.81 9.48 -9.99
N SER A 59 11.60 9.75 -9.47
CA SER A 59 10.82 8.78 -8.69
C SER A 59 10.54 7.52 -9.50
N TYR A 60 10.11 7.66 -10.75
CA TYR A 60 9.82 6.55 -11.65
C TYR A 60 11.06 5.70 -11.94
N TYR A 61 12.21 6.36 -12.13
CA TYR A 61 13.50 5.72 -12.35
C TYR A 61 14.02 4.99 -11.10
N MET A 62 13.99 5.64 -9.93
CA MET A 62 14.47 5.02 -8.67
C MET A 62 13.55 3.94 -8.11
N THR A 63 12.24 4.04 -8.35
CA THR A 63 11.24 3.08 -7.83
C THR A 63 10.91 1.97 -8.84
N SER A 64 11.80 1.70 -9.81
CA SER A 64 11.67 0.58 -10.76
C SER A 64 10.27 0.47 -11.40
N SER A 65 9.74 1.59 -11.89
CA SER A 65 8.41 1.73 -12.56
C SER A 65 7.14 1.64 -11.69
N GLU A 66 7.22 1.56 -10.36
CA GLU A 66 6.02 1.35 -9.55
C GLU A 66 5.25 2.64 -9.15
N SER A 67 5.88 3.83 -9.18
CA SER A 67 5.17 5.07 -8.79
C SER A 67 5.83 6.39 -9.23
N VAL A 68 4.98 7.37 -9.58
CA VAL A 68 5.36 8.75 -9.93
C VAL A 68 5.34 9.68 -8.71
N LEU A 69 4.70 9.26 -7.60
CA LEU A 69 4.53 10.03 -6.36
C LEU A 69 5.30 9.39 -5.19
N TRP A 70 6.56 8.97 -5.36
CA TRP A 70 7.38 8.42 -4.26
C TRP A 70 6.70 7.29 -3.46
N GLY A 71 5.98 6.41 -4.14
CA GLY A 71 5.24 5.31 -3.52
C GLY A 71 3.93 5.71 -2.82
N TYR A 72 3.58 7.00 -2.77
CA TYR A 72 2.29 7.45 -2.23
C TYR A 72 1.17 7.13 -3.21
N ARG A 73 0.29 6.20 -2.81
CA ARG A 73 -0.89 5.78 -3.59
C ARG A 73 -2.14 6.00 -2.76
N PRO A 74 -2.77 7.19 -2.85
CA PRO A 74 -4.03 7.44 -2.15
C PRO A 74 -5.08 6.42 -2.58
N TRP A 75 -5.96 6.03 -1.65
CA TRP A 75 -7.01 5.05 -1.92
C TRP A 75 -7.88 5.45 -3.12
N TYR A 76 -8.14 6.75 -3.33
CA TYR A 76 -8.93 7.28 -4.44
C TYR A 76 -8.26 7.18 -5.82
N THR A 77 -6.96 6.90 -5.89
CA THR A 77 -6.28 6.61 -7.17
C THR A 77 -6.48 5.16 -7.62
N ARG A 78 -7.04 4.32 -6.74
CA ARG A 78 -7.32 2.91 -7.02
C ARG A 78 -8.77 2.77 -7.48
N TRP A 79 -8.97 2.69 -8.79
CA TRP A 79 -10.31 2.56 -9.38
C TRP A 79 -11.18 1.44 -8.76
N PRO A 80 -10.67 0.23 -8.48
CA PRO A 80 -11.47 -0.80 -7.82
C PRO A 80 -11.93 -0.42 -6.41
N VAL A 81 -11.10 0.29 -5.65
CA VAL A 81 -11.43 0.75 -4.29
C VAL A 81 -12.50 1.83 -4.35
N VAL A 82 -12.37 2.79 -5.26
CA VAL A 82 -13.39 3.83 -5.47
C VAL A 82 -14.71 3.22 -5.90
N LYS A 83 -14.66 2.26 -6.84
CA LYS A 83 -15.87 1.54 -7.30
C LYS A 83 -16.54 0.81 -6.14
N GLN A 84 -15.78 0.09 -5.32
CA GLN A 84 -16.31 -0.59 -4.12
C GLN A 84 -16.89 0.41 -3.13
N TRP A 85 -16.19 1.52 -2.87
CA TRP A 85 -16.65 2.57 -1.96
C TRP A 85 -17.99 3.17 -2.40
N VAL A 86 -18.18 3.38 -3.71
CA VAL A 86 -19.46 3.85 -4.29
C VAL A 86 -20.55 2.76 -4.21
N GLN A 87 -20.20 1.50 -4.43
CA GLN A 87 -21.15 0.37 -4.43
C GLN A 87 -21.56 -0.08 -3.03
N GLY A 88 -20.75 0.23 -2.01
CA GLY A 88 -20.96 -0.17 -0.62
C GLY A 88 -20.36 -1.54 -0.28
N PRO A 89 -20.40 -1.95 1.01
CA PRO A 89 -19.85 -3.21 1.45
C PRO A 89 -20.64 -4.41 0.89
N VAL A 90 -19.93 -5.42 0.41
CA VAL A 90 -20.55 -6.67 -0.05
C VAL A 90 -20.89 -7.58 1.12
N THR A 91 -21.95 -8.34 0.98
CA THR A 91 -22.36 -9.33 1.98
C THR A 91 -22.58 -10.63 1.25
N LEU A 92 -21.72 -11.61 1.49
CA LEU A 92 -21.70 -12.87 0.74
C LEU A 92 -21.84 -14.08 1.65
N THR A 93 -22.52 -15.12 1.20
CA THR A 93 -22.45 -16.44 1.83
C THR A 93 -21.13 -17.14 1.46
N PRO A 94 -20.69 -18.19 2.17
CA PRO A 94 -19.52 -18.98 1.77
C PRO A 94 -19.63 -19.52 0.34
N SER A 95 -20.84 -19.95 -0.07
CA SER A 95 -21.10 -20.41 -1.44
C SER A 95 -20.95 -19.29 -2.47
N GLN A 96 -21.43 -18.08 -2.18
CA GLN A 96 -21.23 -16.92 -3.05
C GLN A 96 -19.77 -16.44 -3.07
N LEU A 97 -19.09 -16.47 -1.92
CA LEU A 97 -17.68 -16.11 -1.81
C LEU A 97 -16.81 -17.01 -2.69
N SER A 98 -17.15 -18.30 -2.81
CA SER A 98 -16.41 -19.28 -3.61
C SER A 98 -16.27 -18.93 -5.10
N LEU A 99 -17.15 -18.07 -5.62
CA LEU A 99 -17.10 -17.57 -6.99
C LEU A 99 -15.94 -16.59 -7.21
N TYR A 100 -15.45 -15.95 -6.16
CA TYR A 100 -14.38 -14.94 -6.19
C TYR A 100 -12.98 -15.54 -6.02
N ASN A 101 -12.77 -16.71 -6.63
CA ASN A 101 -11.52 -17.48 -6.57
C ASN A 101 -10.51 -17.13 -7.70
N GLY A 102 -10.90 -16.23 -8.60
CA GLY A 102 -10.08 -15.72 -9.70
C GLY A 102 -10.08 -16.55 -10.99
N THR A 103 -10.89 -17.60 -11.06
CA THR A 103 -11.16 -18.34 -12.31
C THR A 103 -11.84 -17.43 -13.34
N ASP A 104 -12.80 -16.62 -12.91
CA ASP A 104 -13.35 -15.52 -13.69
C ASP A 104 -12.46 -14.28 -13.55
N THR A 105 -11.97 -13.77 -14.67
CA THR A 105 -11.12 -12.57 -14.73
C THR A 105 -11.92 -11.28 -14.60
N THR A 106 -13.24 -11.33 -14.81
CA THR A 106 -14.14 -10.19 -14.65
C THR A 106 -14.46 -9.92 -13.18
N LEU A 107 -14.32 -10.95 -12.32
CA LEU A 107 -14.55 -10.85 -10.89
C LEU A 107 -13.27 -10.47 -10.12
N PRO A 108 -13.42 -9.73 -9.01
CA PRO A 108 -12.34 -9.51 -8.06
C PRO A 108 -11.95 -10.83 -7.35
N LEU A 109 -10.76 -10.84 -6.77
CA LEU A 109 -10.27 -11.91 -5.91
C LEU A 109 -10.55 -11.54 -4.46
N TYR A 110 -11.26 -12.41 -3.74
CA TYR A 110 -11.58 -12.22 -2.34
C TYR A 110 -10.94 -13.28 -1.46
N VAL A 111 -10.55 -12.89 -0.25
CA VAL A 111 -10.15 -13.79 0.83
C VAL A 111 -10.88 -13.33 2.08
N ALA A 112 -11.50 -14.25 2.82
CA ALA A 112 -12.13 -13.92 4.08
C ALA A 112 -11.22 -14.27 5.26
N VAL A 113 -11.14 -13.36 6.23
CA VAL A 113 -10.45 -13.54 7.51
C VAL A 113 -11.34 -12.98 8.61
N ASN A 114 -11.62 -13.80 9.60
CA ASN A 114 -12.54 -13.56 10.70
C ASN A 114 -13.93 -13.09 10.23
N GLY A 115 -14.44 -13.69 9.15
CA GLY A 115 -15.71 -13.29 8.53
C GLY A 115 -15.67 -11.91 7.82
N THR A 116 -14.51 -11.27 7.71
CA THR A 116 -14.32 -10.03 6.94
C THR A 116 -13.71 -10.35 5.59
N ILE A 117 -14.31 -9.84 4.52
CA ILE A 117 -13.89 -10.06 3.14
C ILE A 117 -12.89 -8.97 2.75
N PHE A 118 -11.71 -9.40 2.30
CA PHE A 118 -10.67 -8.51 1.77
C PHE A 118 -10.49 -8.71 0.27
N ASP A 119 -10.42 -7.60 -0.46
CA ASP A 119 -10.07 -7.61 -1.89
C ASP A 119 -8.56 -7.70 -2.07
N VAL A 120 -8.11 -8.85 -2.58
CA VAL A 120 -6.71 -9.17 -2.88
C VAL A 120 -6.40 -9.12 -4.37
N SER A 121 -7.28 -8.55 -5.20
CA SER A 121 -7.12 -8.44 -6.65
C SER A 121 -5.85 -7.69 -7.07
N ALA A 122 -5.32 -6.82 -6.20
CA ALA A 122 -4.05 -6.13 -6.42
C ALA A 122 -2.85 -7.10 -6.53
N ASN A 123 -3.00 -8.37 -6.13
CA ASN A 123 -1.94 -9.36 -6.12
C ASN A 123 -2.39 -10.70 -6.73
N ARG A 124 -2.97 -10.64 -7.94
CA ARG A 124 -3.44 -11.84 -8.67
C ARG A 124 -2.34 -12.88 -8.92
N MET A 125 -1.06 -12.49 -8.96
CA MET A 125 0.06 -13.45 -9.11
C MET A 125 0.17 -14.42 -7.92
N ILE A 126 -0.28 -13.98 -6.74
CA ILE A 126 -0.15 -14.72 -5.48
C ILE A 126 -1.44 -15.49 -5.17
N TYR A 127 -2.59 -14.83 -5.31
CA TYR A 127 -3.91 -15.38 -4.97
C TYR A 127 -4.73 -15.88 -6.17
N GLY A 128 -4.39 -15.46 -7.39
CA GLY A 128 -5.06 -15.92 -8.61
C GLY A 128 -4.62 -17.32 -9.03
N PRO A 129 -5.26 -17.90 -10.05
CA PRO A 129 -4.95 -19.26 -10.51
C PRO A 129 -3.46 -19.48 -10.78
N GLY A 130 -2.90 -20.56 -10.21
CA GLY A 130 -1.47 -20.89 -10.31
C GLY A 130 -0.56 -20.15 -9.31
N GLY A 131 -1.11 -19.22 -8.51
CA GLY A 131 -0.38 -18.57 -7.43
C GLY A 131 -0.24 -19.45 -6.18
N SER A 132 0.81 -19.20 -5.39
CA SER A 132 1.15 -20.03 -4.22
C SER A 132 0.12 -19.96 -3.07
N TYR A 133 -0.79 -18.98 -3.09
CA TYR A 133 -1.85 -18.82 -2.10
C TYR A 133 -3.24 -18.84 -2.75
N ASN A 134 -3.37 -19.42 -3.94
CA ASN A 134 -4.63 -19.49 -4.66
C ASN A 134 -5.73 -20.24 -3.89
N PHE A 135 -5.36 -21.21 -3.07
CA PHE A 135 -6.30 -21.97 -2.23
C PHE A 135 -7.07 -21.08 -1.22
N PHE A 136 -6.58 -19.89 -0.88
CA PHE A 136 -7.31 -18.94 -0.05
C PHE A 136 -8.38 -18.16 -0.81
N ALA A 137 -8.27 -18.05 -2.14
CA ALA A 137 -9.17 -17.23 -2.92
C ALA A 137 -10.59 -17.83 -2.92
N GLY A 138 -11.57 -16.97 -2.65
CA GLY A 138 -12.98 -17.32 -2.53
C GLY A 138 -13.33 -18.12 -1.28
N ARG A 139 -12.49 -18.13 -0.24
CA ARG A 139 -12.73 -18.91 0.99
C ARG A 139 -12.46 -18.10 2.25
N ASP A 140 -13.01 -18.58 3.36
CA ASP A 140 -12.60 -18.14 4.68
C ASP A 140 -11.36 -18.92 5.12
N ALA A 141 -10.26 -18.20 5.30
CA ALA A 141 -8.94 -18.73 5.63
C ALA A 141 -8.61 -18.60 7.11
N THR A 142 -9.56 -18.20 7.96
CA THR A 142 -9.32 -17.90 9.39
C THR A 142 -8.70 -19.08 10.12
N ARG A 143 -9.29 -20.28 9.96
CA ARG A 143 -8.80 -21.48 10.63
C ARG A 143 -7.40 -21.85 10.15
N ALA A 144 -7.18 -21.89 8.84
CA ALA A 144 -5.89 -22.14 8.21
C ALA A 144 -4.77 -21.20 8.70
N PHE A 145 -5.06 -19.91 8.91
CA PHE A 145 -4.08 -18.96 9.44
C PHE A 145 -3.68 -19.22 10.89
N VAL A 146 -4.53 -19.89 11.67
CA VAL A 146 -4.23 -20.28 13.05
C VAL A 146 -3.52 -21.64 13.09
N THR A 147 -4.02 -22.62 12.34
CA THR A 147 -3.48 -23.99 12.36
C THR A 147 -2.21 -24.16 11.56
N GLY A 148 -1.94 -23.26 10.60
CA GLY A 148 -0.84 -23.37 9.64
C GLY A 148 -1.08 -24.39 8.52
N CYS A 149 -2.28 -24.98 8.46
CA CYS A 149 -2.67 -25.97 7.47
C CYS A 149 -3.47 -25.30 6.35
N PHE A 150 -2.75 -24.68 5.42
CA PHE A 150 -3.33 -23.73 4.47
C PHE A 150 -4.25 -24.34 3.41
N GLU A 151 -4.07 -25.61 3.07
CA GLU A 151 -4.90 -26.28 2.05
C GLU A 151 -6.07 -27.06 2.66
N GLU A 152 -5.96 -27.47 3.92
CA GLU A 152 -6.95 -28.34 4.60
C GLU A 152 -7.98 -27.55 5.41
N ASP A 153 -7.55 -26.50 6.13
CA ASP A 153 -8.37 -25.76 7.10
C ASP A 153 -9.00 -24.48 6.52
N LEU A 154 -9.57 -24.59 5.31
CA LEU A 154 -10.19 -23.47 4.58
C LEU A 154 -11.67 -23.28 4.99
N THR A 155 -11.89 -22.98 6.28
CA THR A 155 -13.21 -22.79 6.89
C THR A 155 -13.19 -21.67 7.93
N SER A 156 -14.37 -21.08 8.19
CA SER A 156 -14.61 -20.15 9.30
C SER A 156 -14.71 -20.84 10.65
N ASP A 157 -14.88 -22.17 10.69
CA ASP A 157 -15.09 -22.91 11.95
C ASP A 157 -13.83 -22.96 12.83
N MET A 158 -13.85 -22.17 13.90
CA MET A 158 -12.78 -22.09 14.89
C MET A 158 -12.93 -23.08 16.06
N ARG A 159 -13.99 -23.89 16.10
CA ARG A 159 -14.21 -24.87 17.17
C ARG A 159 -13.08 -25.91 17.16
N GLY A 160 -12.54 -26.20 18.34
CA GLY A 160 -11.48 -27.19 18.54
C GLY A 160 -10.07 -26.71 18.20
N VAL A 161 -9.90 -25.53 17.60
CA VAL A 161 -8.58 -24.97 17.28
C VAL A 161 -7.77 -24.70 18.55
N GLU A 162 -8.42 -24.38 19.67
CA GLU A 162 -7.74 -24.14 20.93
C GLU A 162 -6.96 -25.37 21.45
N ILE A 163 -7.34 -26.58 21.02
CA ILE A 163 -6.65 -27.82 21.38
C ILE A 163 -5.20 -27.82 20.86
N MET A 164 -4.92 -27.10 19.76
CA MET A 164 -3.57 -26.92 19.21
C MET A 164 -2.62 -26.29 20.24
N PHE A 165 -3.12 -25.36 21.05
CA PHE A 165 -2.32 -24.64 22.05
C PHE A 165 -2.33 -25.33 23.42
N MET A 166 -3.17 -26.35 23.61
CA MET A 166 -3.25 -27.10 24.85
C MET A 166 -2.18 -28.21 24.90
N PRO A 167 -1.41 -28.31 26.00
CA PRO A 167 -0.42 -29.36 26.14
C PRO A 167 -1.00 -30.77 26.04
N VAL A 168 -0.26 -31.67 25.40
CA VAL A 168 -0.54 -33.11 25.37
C VAL A 168 -0.17 -33.71 26.72
N GLU A 169 -1.08 -34.49 27.29
CA GLU A 169 -0.86 -35.25 28.53
C GLU A 169 -0.06 -36.52 28.21
N ASP A 170 1.26 -36.38 28.02
CA ASP A 170 2.15 -37.49 27.70
C ASP A 170 2.86 -38.10 28.92
N VAL A 171 2.75 -37.45 30.07
CA VAL A 171 3.28 -37.93 31.35
C VAL A 171 2.17 -37.89 32.39
N GLU A 172 2.01 -39.00 33.12
CA GLU A 172 1.12 -39.02 34.28
C GLU A 172 1.81 -38.39 35.48
N ASP A 173 1.25 -37.29 35.95
CA ASP A 173 1.68 -36.64 37.18
C ASP A 173 0.79 -37.13 38.33
N GLU A 174 1.30 -38.12 39.08
CA GLU A 174 0.61 -38.68 40.24
C GLU A 174 0.52 -37.69 41.41
N SER A 175 1.32 -36.62 41.41
CA SER A 175 1.36 -35.64 42.50
C SER A 175 0.13 -34.73 42.56
N ILE A 176 -0.66 -34.69 41.48
CA ILE A 176 -1.82 -33.80 41.33
C ILE A 176 -3.15 -34.55 41.41
N THR A 177 -4.05 -34.01 42.24
CA THR A 177 -5.41 -34.51 42.37
C THR A 177 -6.22 -34.28 41.09
N SER A 178 -7.30 -35.04 40.90
CA SER A 178 -8.24 -34.86 39.78
C SER A 178 -8.86 -33.46 39.75
N ALA A 179 -9.11 -32.86 40.93
CA ALA A 179 -9.61 -31.49 41.05
C ALA A 179 -8.59 -30.47 40.56
N GLN A 180 -7.32 -30.58 40.99
CA GLN A 180 -6.24 -29.71 40.52
C GLN A 180 -6.01 -29.86 39.01
N ARG A 181 -6.05 -31.09 38.48
CA ARG A 181 -6.00 -31.35 37.02
C ARG A 181 -7.10 -30.63 36.26
N LYS A 182 -8.33 -30.66 36.76
CA LYS A 182 -9.48 -29.96 36.16
C LYS A 182 -9.28 -28.45 36.16
N ILE A 183 -8.83 -27.87 37.28
CA ILE A 183 -8.56 -26.42 37.40
C ILE A 183 -7.46 -26.00 36.42
N ARG A 184 -6.36 -26.76 36.36
CA ARG A 184 -5.26 -26.53 35.40
C ARG A 184 -5.78 -26.54 33.96
N ARG A 185 -6.52 -27.58 33.58
CA ARG A 185 -7.08 -27.72 32.23
C ARG A 185 -7.98 -26.54 31.86
N GLN A 186 -8.79 -26.04 32.79
CA GLN A 186 -9.62 -24.85 32.54
C GLN A 186 -8.77 -23.59 32.33
N LYS A 187 -7.70 -23.40 33.12
CA LYS A 187 -6.77 -22.28 32.97
C LYS A 187 -6.05 -22.34 31.62
N GLU A 188 -5.57 -23.52 31.24
CA GLU A 188 -4.90 -23.76 29.96
C GLU A 188 -5.84 -23.55 28.79
N LEU A 189 -7.10 -24.01 28.89
CA LEU A 189 -8.12 -23.77 27.88
C LEU A 189 -8.38 -22.27 27.67
N ARG A 190 -8.48 -21.48 28.75
CA ARG A 190 -8.63 -20.02 28.66
C ARG A 190 -7.44 -19.36 27.99
N ALA A 191 -6.22 -19.75 28.38
CA ALA A 191 -4.99 -19.26 27.76
C ALA A 191 -4.89 -19.64 26.28
N ALA A 192 -5.27 -20.87 25.93
CA ALA A 192 -5.32 -21.36 24.55
C ALA A 192 -6.30 -20.54 23.69
N LYS A 193 -7.52 -20.28 24.19
CA LYS A 193 -8.50 -19.44 23.50
C LYS A 193 -7.99 -18.02 23.27
N ALA A 194 -7.35 -17.41 24.27
CA ALA A 194 -6.73 -16.09 24.12
C ALA A 194 -5.60 -16.09 23.08
N ARG A 195 -4.83 -17.18 22.96
CA ARG A 195 -3.80 -17.33 21.92
C ARG A 195 -4.41 -17.45 20.53
N VAL A 196 -5.48 -18.23 20.36
CA VAL A 196 -6.23 -18.32 19.10
C VAL A 196 -6.69 -16.92 18.68
N GLU A 197 -7.36 -16.20 19.58
CA GLU A 197 -7.86 -14.85 19.32
C GLU A 197 -6.72 -13.89 18.93
N GLY A 198 -5.59 -13.94 19.64
CA GLY A 198 -4.41 -13.14 19.31
C GLY A 198 -3.83 -13.42 17.92
N VAL A 199 -3.87 -14.66 17.44
CA VAL A 199 -3.42 -15.01 16.08
C VAL A 199 -4.43 -14.51 15.04
N VAL A 200 -5.74 -14.71 15.27
CA VAL A 200 -6.79 -14.22 14.38
C VAL A 200 -6.74 -12.70 14.26
N ASN A 201 -6.59 -11.98 15.37
CA ASN A 201 -6.50 -10.53 15.39
C ASN A 201 -5.28 -10.03 14.62
N ARG A 202 -4.13 -10.68 14.76
CA ARG A 202 -2.91 -10.34 14.01
C ARG A 202 -3.12 -10.42 12.50
N TRP A 203 -3.77 -11.48 12.01
CA TRP A 203 -4.04 -11.63 10.59
C TRP A 203 -5.11 -10.66 10.10
N THR A 204 -6.17 -10.46 10.88
CA THR A 204 -7.21 -9.46 10.60
C THR A 204 -6.60 -8.06 10.47
N GLU A 205 -5.71 -7.69 11.40
CA GLU A 205 -4.98 -6.43 11.39
C GLU A 205 -4.04 -6.32 10.19
N PHE A 206 -3.33 -7.40 9.85
CA PHE A 206 -2.47 -7.44 8.67
C PHE A 206 -3.25 -7.10 7.39
N PHE A 207 -4.41 -7.73 7.16
CA PHE A 207 -5.21 -7.47 5.96
C PHE A 207 -5.87 -6.10 5.98
N SER A 208 -6.39 -5.67 7.14
CA SER A 208 -7.07 -4.37 7.30
C SER A 208 -6.13 -3.19 7.08
N ASN A 209 -4.88 -3.30 7.55
CA ASN A 209 -3.87 -2.25 7.42
C ASN A 209 -2.97 -2.42 6.19
N HIS A 210 -3.27 -3.37 5.30
CA HIS A 210 -2.41 -3.65 4.16
C HIS A 210 -2.51 -2.54 3.10
N LYS A 211 -1.36 -2.09 2.57
CA LYS A 211 -1.30 -1.01 1.55
C LYS A 211 -2.06 -1.34 0.26
N LYS A 212 -2.08 -2.63 -0.12
CA LYS A 212 -2.67 -3.11 -1.38
C LYS A 212 -4.03 -3.77 -1.23
N TYR A 213 -4.44 -4.16 -0.02
CA TYR A 213 -5.74 -4.80 0.18
C TYR A 213 -6.70 -3.79 0.80
N PHE A 214 -7.99 -4.11 0.79
CA PHE A 214 -9.00 -3.29 1.43
C PHE A 214 -10.17 -4.17 1.83
N GLU A 215 -10.90 -3.75 2.86
CA GLU A 215 -12.13 -4.40 3.27
C GLU A 215 -13.20 -4.19 2.20
N ALA A 216 -13.66 -5.29 1.63
CA ALA A 216 -14.74 -5.29 0.64
C ALA A 216 -16.11 -5.50 1.31
N GLY A 217 -16.16 -6.22 2.43
CA GLY A 217 -17.43 -6.57 3.06
C GLY A 217 -17.34 -7.69 4.09
N ARG A 218 -18.43 -8.45 4.25
CA ARG A 218 -18.56 -9.49 5.28
C ARG A 218 -19.10 -10.80 4.74
N VAL A 219 -18.66 -11.91 5.33
CA VAL A 219 -19.25 -13.23 5.11
C VAL A 219 -20.41 -13.41 6.08
N ILE A 220 -21.57 -13.83 5.58
CA ILE A 220 -22.71 -14.25 6.40
C ILE A 220 -22.84 -15.76 6.27
N GLU A 221 -22.87 -16.45 7.41
CA GLU A 221 -23.18 -17.87 7.44
C GLU A 221 -24.68 -18.08 7.20
N ASP A 222 -25.01 -18.79 6.13
CA ASP A 222 -26.34 -19.23 5.75
C ASP A 222 -26.71 -20.51 6.51
N GLY A 223 -26.88 -20.39 7.82
CA GLY A 223 -27.14 -21.50 8.75
C GLY A 223 -26.04 -21.64 9.79
N GLY A 224 -26.37 -22.21 10.95
CA GLY A 224 -25.36 -22.50 11.97
C GLY A 224 -24.36 -23.55 11.47
N ILE A 225 -23.15 -23.55 12.04
CA ILE A 225 -22.18 -24.62 11.79
C ILE A 225 -22.68 -25.88 12.51
N ASP A 226 -23.55 -26.63 11.84
CA ASP A 226 -24.13 -27.86 12.35
C ASP A 226 -23.13 -29.03 12.28
N GLY A 227 -23.21 -29.94 13.24
CA GLY A 227 -22.36 -31.13 13.31
C GLY A 227 -21.15 -31.01 14.24
N GLU A 228 -20.34 -32.07 14.23
CA GLU A 228 -19.12 -32.18 15.05
C GLU A 228 -18.07 -31.14 14.63
N PRO A 229 -17.25 -30.63 15.58
CA PRO A 229 -16.15 -29.75 15.26
C PRO A 229 -15.17 -30.39 14.27
N TRP A 230 -14.65 -29.59 13.36
CA TRP A 230 -13.63 -30.05 12.43
C TRP A 230 -12.38 -30.51 13.19
N PRO A 231 -11.85 -31.71 12.88
CA PRO A 231 -10.63 -32.18 13.53
C PRO A 231 -9.45 -31.26 13.21
N LEU A 232 -8.45 -31.25 14.08
CA LEU A 232 -7.18 -30.60 13.77
C LEU A 232 -6.48 -31.37 12.65
N CYS A 233 -5.93 -30.64 11.67
CA CYS A 233 -5.02 -31.21 10.69
C CYS A 233 -3.80 -31.85 11.38
N GLU A 234 -3.14 -32.79 10.69
CA GLU A 234 -1.98 -33.49 11.25
C GLU A 234 -0.83 -32.54 11.63
N GLY A 235 -0.63 -31.49 10.83
CA GLY A 235 0.40 -30.48 11.08
C GLY A 235 0.18 -29.77 12.41
N ALA A 236 -1.04 -29.28 12.65
CA ALA A 236 -1.39 -28.64 13.90
C ALA A 236 -1.35 -29.60 15.09
N GLN A 237 -1.76 -30.86 14.89
CA GLN A 237 -1.69 -31.88 15.94
C GLN A 237 -0.25 -32.16 16.39
N LYS A 238 0.71 -32.21 15.45
CA LYS A 238 2.14 -32.43 15.73
C LYS A 238 2.80 -31.23 16.42
N GLN A 239 2.32 -30.01 16.16
CA GLN A 239 2.83 -28.78 16.77
C GLN A 239 2.36 -28.56 18.22
N ARG A 240 1.47 -29.43 18.74
CA ARG A 240 0.97 -29.32 20.11
C ARG A 240 2.11 -29.44 21.12
N PRO A 241 2.17 -28.55 22.13
CA PRO A 241 3.21 -28.64 23.15
C PRO A 241 3.06 -29.94 23.93
N LYS A 242 4.17 -30.62 24.23
CA LYS A 242 4.17 -31.80 25.10
C LYS A 242 4.37 -31.37 26.55
N ARG A 243 3.70 -32.04 27.49
CA ARG A 243 3.84 -31.71 28.91
C ARG A 243 5.22 -32.08 29.43
N SER A 244 5.78 -33.22 29.02
CA SER A 244 7.19 -33.60 29.30
C SER A 244 8.16 -32.45 29.02
N ALA A 245 8.09 -31.88 27.83
CA ALA A 245 8.96 -30.79 27.38
C ALA A 245 8.79 -29.47 28.15
N MET A 246 7.64 -29.26 28.81
CA MET A 246 7.42 -28.08 29.66
C MET A 246 8.01 -28.26 31.07
N VAL A 247 8.09 -29.51 31.56
CA VAL A 247 8.66 -29.84 32.86
C VAL A 247 10.20 -29.84 32.81
N GLU A 248 10.77 -30.22 31.67
CA GLU A 248 12.22 -30.28 31.46
C GLU A 248 12.89 -28.92 31.24
N LYS A 249 12.12 -27.83 31.08
CA LYS A 249 12.67 -26.50 30.83
C LYS A 249 13.09 -25.86 32.17
N PRO A 250 14.39 -25.71 32.46
CA PRO A 250 14.88 -25.17 33.73
C PRO A 250 14.56 -23.68 33.90
#